data_AF-A0A497BKM8-F1
#
_entry.id   AF-A0A497BKM8-F1
#
_cell.length_a   1.000
_cell.length_b   1.000
_cell.length_c   1.000
_cell.angle_alpha   90.00
_cell.angle_beta   90.00
_cell.angle_gamma   90.00
#
_symmetry.space_group_name_H-M   'P 1'
#
loop_
_entity.id
_entity.type
_entity.pdbx_description
1 polymer ?
#
loop_
_entity_poly.entity_id
_entity_poly.type
_entity_poly.pdbx_seq_one_letter_code
_entity_poly.pdbx_strand_id
1 'polypeptide(L)'
;RTRALCLIENKIDDLVHDATLGTKDFYASLRVWLEGYGRQVEKVIESLLARGFTVYLTSDHGHVEARGFGRPSEGLAVDTRGRRARIYSDRRAADNVQRSFSETILWSHDGLLPNGENAVWVLMPQGRSAFDTFNETVVTHGGPTLDEMVVPLLTITVEERDNG
;
A
#
# COMPACT_ATOMS: atom_id res chain seq x y z
N ARG A 1 -10.90 -20.64 25.24
CA ARG A 1 -11.51 -20.72 23.89
C ARG A 1 -11.15 -19.44 23.15
N THR A 2 -10.49 -19.52 21.99
CA THR A 2 -10.11 -18.33 21.19
C THR A 2 -11.37 -17.62 20.70
N ARG A 3 -11.43 -16.29 20.83
CA ARG A 3 -12.60 -15.47 20.44
C ARG A 3 -12.36 -14.64 19.17
N ALA A 4 -11.11 -14.30 18.89
CA ALA A 4 -10.68 -13.56 17.71
C ALA A 4 -9.22 -13.92 17.38
N LEU A 5 -8.86 -13.81 16.10
CA LEU A 5 -7.51 -14.01 15.58
C LEU A 5 -7.26 -12.98 14.46
N CYS A 6 -6.05 -12.46 14.38
CA CYS A 6 -5.59 -11.62 13.28
C CYS A 6 -4.36 -12.30 12.65
N LEU A 7 -4.41 -12.50 11.33
CA LEU A 7 -3.33 -13.08 10.54
C LEU A 7 -2.98 -12.08 9.43
N ILE A 8 -1.69 -11.95 9.15
CA ILE A 8 -1.17 -11.00 8.15
C ILE A 8 -0.33 -11.79 7.15
N GLU A 9 -0.58 -11.57 5.87
CA GLU A 9 0.20 -12.10 4.76
C GLU A 9 0.88 -10.95 4.02
N ASN A 10 2.20 -10.85 4.11
CA ASN A 10 2.98 -9.75 3.56
C ASN A 10 3.54 -10.04 2.16
N LYS A 11 3.48 -11.29 1.67
CA LYS A 11 4.15 -11.66 0.42
C LYS A 11 3.60 -10.96 -0.80
N ILE A 12 2.33 -10.59 -0.80
CA ILE A 12 1.76 -9.83 -1.92
C ILE A 12 2.40 -8.44 -2.02
N ASP A 13 2.72 -7.79 -0.89
CA ASP A 13 3.44 -6.51 -0.89
C ASP A 13 4.90 -6.66 -1.33
N ASP A 14 5.58 -7.71 -0.87
CA ASP A 14 6.94 -8.03 -1.35
C ASP A 14 6.96 -8.17 -2.89
N LEU A 15 5.98 -8.88 -3.46
CA LEU A 15 5.84 -9.04 -4.92
C LEU A 15 5.57 -7.71 -5.65
N VAL A 16 4.89 -6.76 -5.01
CA VAL A 16 4.66 -5.42 -5.57
C VAL A 16 5.99 -4.68 -5.69
N HIS A 17 6.80 -4.63 -4.62
CA HIS A 17 8.04 -3.85 -4.63
C HIS A 17 9.16 -4.50 -5.45
N ASP A 18 9.13 -5.82 -5.61
CA ASP A 18 10.09 -6.58 -6.42
C ASP A 18 9.77 -6.57 -7.93
N ALA A 19 8.60 -6.07 -8.34
CA ALA A 19 8.20 -6.02 -9.75
C ALA A 19 9.04 -4.98 -10.53
N THR A 20 9.90 -5.47 -11.44
CA THR A 20 10.83 -4.63 -12.21
C THR A 20 10.35 -4.34 -13.64
N LEU A 21 9.44 -5.16 -14.18
CA LEU A 21 8.85 -4.99 -15.51
C LEU A 21 7.42 -4.44 -15.45
N GLY A 22 7.12 -3.68 -14.40
CA GLY A 22 5.81 -3.10 -14.14
C GLY A 22 4.77 -4.12 -13.69
N THR A 23 3.50 -3.77 -13.82
CA THR A 23 2.36 -4.53 -13.29
C THR A 23 2.21 -5.91 -13.93
N LYS A 24 2.72 -6.10 -15.15
CA LYS A 24 2.73 -7.41 -15.81
C LYS A 24 3.58 -8.43 -15.04
N ASP A 25 4.72 -7.99 -14.50
CA ASP A 25 5.62 -8.80 -13.67
C ASP A 25 4.92 -9.21 -12.38
N PHE A 26 4.32 -8.23 -11.70
CA PHE A 26 3.52 -8.45 -10.50
C PHE A 26 2.43 -9.51 -10.73
N TYR A 27 1.61 -9.38 -11.79
CA TYR A 27 0.54 -10.34 -12.05
C TYR A 27 1.06 -11.74 -12.41
N ALA A 28 2.20 -11.85 -13.08
CA ALA A 28 2.82 -13.14 -13.35
C ALA A 28 3.28 -13.81 -12.04
N SER A 29 3.95 -13.06 -11.18
CA SER A 29 4.42 -13.53 -9.87
C SER A 29 3.26 -13.86 -8.93
N LEU A 30 2.21 -13.04 -8.91
CA LEU A 30 1.00 -13.29 -8.15
C LEU A 30 0.32 -14.59 -8.59
N ARG A 31 0.27 -14.89 -9.88
CA ARG A 31 -0.27 -16.16 -10.37
C ARG A 31 0.50 -17.35 -9.82
N VAL A 32 1.82 -17.31 -9.86
CA VAL A 32 2.68 -18.36 -9.29
C VAL A 32 2.43 -18.49 -7.78
N TRP A 33 2.32 -17.37 -7.07
CA TRP A 33 2.01 -17.37 -5.65
C TRP A 33 0.64 -18.01 -5.34
N LEU A 34 -0.40 -17.66 -6.11
CA LEU A 34 -1.76 -18.21 -5.94
C LEU A 34 -1.81 -19.73 -6.21
N GLU A 35 -1.09 -20.20 -7.22
CA GLU A 35 -0.98 -21.62 -7.56
C GLU A 35 -0.18 -22.40 -6.49
N GLY A 36 0.77 -21.73 -5.84
CA GLY A 36 1.57 -22.26 -4.74
C GLY A 36 1.01 -21.90 -3.36
N TYR A 37 1.64 -20.93 -2.71
CA TYR A 37 1.39 -20.56 -1.30
C TYR A 37 -0.06 -20.09 -1.02
N GLY A 38 -0.74 -19.52 -2.01
CA GLY A 38 -2.13 -19.10 -1.87
C GLY A 38 -3.06 -20.24 -1.43
N ARG A 39 -2.75 -21.48 -1.81
CA ARG A 39 -3.50 -22.68 -1.37
C ARG A 39 -3.40 -22.93 0.13
N GLN A 40 -2.33 -22.50 0.79
CA GLN A 40 -2.16 -22.61 2.23
C GLN A 40 -3.06 -21.58 2.93
N VAL A 41 -3.18 -20.38 2.39
CA VAL A 41 -4.11 -19.35 2.88
C VAL A 41 -5.56 -19.83 2.76
N GLU A 42 -5.94 -20.40 1.62
CA GLU A 42 -7.26 -21.03 1.42
C GLU A 42 -7.57 -22.08 2.49
N LYS A 43 -6.62 -23.00 2.75
CA LYS A 43 -6.78 -24.03 3.81
C LYS A 43 -6.93 -23.44 5.20
N VAL A 44 -6.24 -22.34 5.51
CA VAL A 44 -6.41 -21.64 6.80
C VAL A 44 -7.81 -21.06 6.91
N ILE A 45 -8.30 -20.40 5.85
CA ILE A 45 -9.67 -19.86 5.81
C ILE A 45 -10.69 -20.98 6.01
N GLU A 46 -10.60 -22.08 5.25
CA GLU A 46 -11.48 -23.25 5.38
C GLU A 46 -11.46 -23.83 6.81
N SER A 47 -10.28 -23.96 7.40
CA SER A 47 -10.07 -24.47 8.75
C SER A 47 -10.70 -23.58 9.83
N LEU A 48 -10.68 -22.26 9.65
CA LEU A 48 -11.33 -21.30 10.53
C LEU A 48 -12.86 -21.38 10.38
N LEU A 49 -13.36 -21.41 9.14
CA LEU A 49 -14.79 -21.55 8.85
C LEU A 49 -15.36 -22.84 9.46
N ALA A 50 -14.66 -23.97 9.30
CA ALA A 50 -15.07 -25.26 9.88
C ALA A 50 -15.13 -25.26 11.42
N ARG A 51 -14.48 -24.29 12.09
CA ARG A 51 -14.53 -24.08 13.54
C ARG A 51 -15.60 -23.07 13.97
N GLY A 52 -16.42 -22.60 13.04
CA GLY A 52 -17.50 -21.65 13.29
C GLY A 52 -17.04 -20.19 13.38
N PHE A 53 -15.87 -19.86 12.85
CA PHE A 53 -15.45 -18.45 12.73
C PHE A 53 -16.07 -17.81 11.49
N THR A 54 -16.47 -16.55 11.59
CA THR A 54 -16.61 -15.66 10.43
C THR A 54 -15.23 -15.13 10.07
N VAL A 55 -14.87 -15.18 8.79
CA VAL A 55 -13.57 -14.67 8.33
C VAL A 55 -13.78 -13.35 7.60
N TYR A 56 -13.06 -12.32 8.03
CA TYR A 56 -12.95 -11.05 7.30
C TYR A 56 -11.57 -11.00 6.64
N LEU A 57 -11.54 -10.72 5.34
CA LEU A 57 -10.32 -10.59 4.55
C LEU A 57 -10.27 -9.20 3.94
N THR A 58 -9.15 -8.51 4.11
CA THR A 58 -8.97 -7.15 3.60
C THR A 58 -7.50 -6.87 3.28
N SER A 59 -7.24 -5.72 2.68
CA SER A 59 -5.91 -5.15 2.46
C SER A 59 -5.84 -3.79 3.16
N ASP A 60 -4.66 -3.35 3.56
CA ASP A 60 -4.43 -2.02 4.08
C ASP A 60 -4.22 -0.98 2.97
N HIS A 61 -3.69 -1.41 1.82
CA HIS A 61 -3.60 -0.60 0.60
C HIS A 61 -3.70 -1.44 -0.68
N GLY A 62 -3.87 -0.76 -1.81
CA GLY A 62 -3.59 -1.29 -3.15
C GLY A 62 -2.24 -0.82 -3.67
N HIS A 63 -2.04 -0.80 -4.99
CA HIS A 63 -0.80 -0.36 -5.63
C HIS A 63 -1.05 0.18 -7.03
N VAL A 64 -0.05 0.86 -7.59
CA VAL A 64 -0.06 1.39 -8.96
C VAL A 64 1.25 1.07 -9.67
N GLU A 65 1.16 0.91 -11.00
CA GLU A 65 2.31 1.19 -11.85
C GLU A 65 2.51 2.70 -11.91
N ALA A 66 3.71 3.14 -11.53
CA ALA A 66 4.10 4.53 -11.52
C ALA A 66 5.38 4.76 -12.33
N ARG A 67 5.56 6.00 -12.79
CA ARG A 67 6.74 6.42 -13.53
C ARG A 67 7.59 7.37 -12.70
N GLY A 68 8.88 7.09 -12.61
CA GLY A 68 9.82 7.96 -11.90
C GLY A 68 9.96 9.32 -12.59
N PHE A 69 9.91 10.38 -11.79
CA PHE A 69 10.13 11.78 -12.24
C PHE A 69 11.40 12.42 -11.64
N GLY A 70 12.25 11.61 -11.02
CA GLY A 70 13.44 12.05 -10.31
C GLY A 70 13.33 11.82 -8.80
N ARG A 71 14.50 11.81 -8.15
CA ARG A 71 14.62 11.66 -6.69
C ARG A 71 15.14 12.99 -6.10
N PRO A 72 14.46 13.58 -5.11
CA PRO A 72 14.97 14.79 -4.49
C PRO A 72 16.20 14.47 -3.63
N SER A 73 17.09 15.46 -3.46
CA SER A 73 18.29 15.34 -2.62
C SER A 73 18.02 15.88 -1.21
N GLU A 74 17.48 15.03 -0.34
CA GLU A 74 16.78 15.48 0.89
C GLU A 74 17.59 15.28 2.17
N GLY A 75 18.67 14.51 2.13
CA GLY A 75 19.53 14.26 3.30
C GLY A 75 18.74 13.79 4.54
N LEU A 76 19.10 14.30 5.71
CA LEU A 76 18.42 14.01 6.99
C LEU A 76 17.10 14.79 7.18
N ALA A 77 16.70 15.64 6.23
CA ALA A 77 15.51 16.48 6.38
C ALA A 77 14.20 15.74 6.12
N VAL A 78 14.27 14.52 5.58
CA VAL A 78 13.12 13.67 5.29
C VAL A 78 13.06 12.51 6.28
N ASP A 79 11.91 12.34 6.92
CA ASP A 79 11.70 11.30 7.94
C ASP A 79 11.46 9.93 7.30
N THR A 80 10.69 9.89 6.20
CA THR A 80 10.43 8.66 5.43
C THR A 80 10.56 8.88 3.93
N ARG A 81 11.15 7.90 3.21
CA ARG A 81 11.48 8.00 1.79
C ARG A 81 10.66 7.06 0.90
N GLY A 82 9.37 6.90 1.19
CA GLY A 82 8.49 6.03 0.39
C GLY A 82 8.30 6.57 -1.04
N ARG A 83 8.38 5.72 -2.07
CA ARG A 83 8.36 6.14 -3.50
C ARG A 83 7.18 7.04 -3.87
N ARG A 84 6.06 6.96 -3.13
CA ARG A 84 4.84 7.74 -3.36
C ARG A 84 4.54 8.79 -2.29
N ALA A 85 5.29 8.83 -1.19
CA ALA A 85 5.11 9.81 -0.12
C ALA A 85 6.42 10.09 0.61
N ARG A 86 6.70 11.36 0.85
CA ARG A 86 7.78 11.84 1.71
C ARG A 86 7.17 12.55 2.92
N ILE A 87 7.62 12.18 4.12
CA ILE A 87 7.18 12.83 5.35
C ILE A 87 8.30 13.75 5.85
N TYR A 88 7.95 14.97 6.23
CA TYR A 88 8.85 15.96 6.81
C TYR A 88 8.28 16.51 8.11
N SER A 89 9.15 16.65 9.11
CA SER A 89 8.92 17.39 10.34
C SER A 89 9.25 18.89 10.24
N ASP A 90 9.84 19.33 9.13
CA ASP A 90 10.03 20.76 8.80
C ASP A 90 9.28 21.13 7.51
N ARG A 91 8.28 22.01 7.65
CA ARG A 91 7.53 22.57 6.52
C ARG A 91 8.42 23.19 5.45
N ARG A 92 9.48 23.90 5.84
CA ARG A 92 10.36 24.58 4.90
C ARG A 92 11.12 23.58 4.04
N ALA A 93 11.49 22.43 4.60
CA ALA A 93 12.09 21.34 3.83
C ALA A 93 11.11 20.80 2.78
N ALA A 94 9.86 20.53 3.18
CA ALA A 94 8.82 20.07 2.25
C ALA A 94 8.53 21.08 1.13
N ASP A 95 8.37 22.37 1.46
CA ASP A 95 8.15 23.44 0.46
C ASP A 95 9.33 23.59 -0.50
N ASN A 96 10.57 23.46 0.00
CA ASN A 96 11.77 23.53 -0.84
C ASN A 96 11.82 22.38 -1.85
N VAL A 97 11.51 21.15 -1.43
CA VAL A 97 11.43 20.00 -2.33
C VAL A 97 10.30 20.19 -3.34
N GLN A 98 9.13 20.65 -2.90
CA GLN A 98 7.97 20.89 -3.79
C GLN A 98 8.29 21.90 -4.90
N ARG A 99 9.09 22.93 -4.64
CA ARG A 99 9.51 23.90 -5.69
C ARG A 99 10.31 23.24 -6.82
N SER A 100 11.12 22.25 -6.50
CA SER A 100 11.91 21.48 -7.49
C SER A 100 11.13 20.31 -8.09
N PHE A 101 10.10 19.81 -7.39
CA PHE A 101 9.21 18.73 -7.80
C PHE A 101 7.77 19.22 -7.82
N SER A 102 7.44 20.12 -8.75
CA SER A 102 6.15 20.83 -8.77
C SER A 102 4.94 19.93 -9.04
N GLU A 103 5.13 18.74 -9.60
CA GLU A 103 4.09 17.73 -9.83
C GLU A 103 3.81 16.91 -8.56
N THR A 104 3.65 17.61 -7.44
CA THR A 104 3.41 17.01 -6.12
C THR A 104 2.27 17.72 -5.39
N ILE A 105 1.63 16.98 -4.48
CA ILE A 105 0.63 17.45 -3.54
C ILE A 105 1.33 17.57 -2.19
N LEU A 106 1.33 18.78 -1.61
CA LEU A 106 1.78 19.00 -0.25
C LEU A 106 0.58 18.90 0.69
N TRP A 107 0.45 17.74 1.30
CA TRP A 107 -0.67 17.39 2.15
C TRP A 107 -0.39 17.79 3.60
N SER A 108 -1.33 18.53 4.19
CA SER A 108 -1.28 19.01 5.57
C SER A 108 -2.64 19.49 6.05
N HIS A 109 -2.82 19.63 7.37
CA HIS A 109 -4.01 20.21 8.01
C HIS A 109 -5.33 19.52 7.59
N ASP A 110 -5.29 18.21 7.42
CA ASP A 110 -6.39 17.35 6.99
C ASP A 110 -7.24 16.79 8.16
N GLY A 111 -6.79 17.01 9.40
CA GLY A 111 -7.38 16.43 10.60
C GLY A 111 -7.00 14.97 10.86
N LEU A 112 -6.16 14.36 10.01
CA LEU A 112 -5.64 13.00 10.19
C LEU A 112 -4.18 13.02 10.66
N LEU A 113 -3.37 13.94 10.11
CA LEU A 113 -1.98 14.07 10.49
C LEU A 113 -1.83 14.71 11.88
N PRO A 114 -0.78 14.34 12.63
CA PRO A 114 -0.42 15.03 13.87
C PRO A 114 -0.42 16.56 13.71
N ASN A 115 -0.80 17.26 14.77
CA ASN A 115 -0.86 18.72 14.81
C ASN A 115 0.01 19.29 15.94
N GLY A 116 0.12 20.63 16.00
CA GLY A 116 0.93 21.32 17.01
C GLY A 116 2.42 21.03 16.87
N GLU A 117 3.08 20.71 17.99
CA GLU A 117 4.53 20.49 18.05
C GLU A 117 4.99 19.22 17.31
N ASN A 118 4.08 18.28 17.05
CA ASN A 118 4.35 17.05 16.30
C ASN A 118 3.87 17.11 14.85
N ALA A 119 3.53 18.29 14.34
CA ALA A 119 2.99 18.43 12.99
C ALA A 119 3.98 17.92 11.94
N VAL A 120 3.43 17.21 10.94
CA VAL A 120 4.18 16.71 9.79
C VAL A 120 3.54 17.17 8.49
N TRP A 121 4.36 17.20 7.44
CA TRP A 121 3.96 17.53 6.09
C TRP A 121 4.28 16.37 5.17
N VAL A 122 3.30 15.96 4.36
CA VAL A 122 3.46 14.82 3.47
C VAL A 122 3.46 15.31 2.02
N LEU A 123 4.57 15.11 1.32
CA LEU A 123 4.68 15.43 -0.10
C LEU A 123 4.45 14.15 -0.90
N MET A 124 3.43 14.14 -1.75
CA MET A 124 3.06 13.00 -2.59
C MET A 124 3.14 13.38 -4.06
N PRO A 125 3.70 12.55 -4.95
CA PRO A 125 3.61 12.79 -6.40
C PRO A 125 2.16 12.79 -6.86
N GLN A 126 1.82 13.65 -7.81
CA GLN A 126 0.50 13.66 -8.44
C GLN A 126 0.31 12.43 -9.36
N GLY A 127 -0.95 11.98 -9.49
CA GLY A 127 -1.32 10.90 -10.39
C GLY A 127 -0.50 9.63 -10.16
N ARG A 128 0.11 9.10 -11.24
CA ARG A 128 0.93 7.88 -11.22
C ARG A 128 2.43 8.18 -11.37
N SER A 129 2.90 9.28 -10.78
CA SER A 129 4.34 9.59 -10.68
C SER A 129 4.97 8.99 -9.42
N ALA A 130 6.28 8.77 -9.40
CA ALA A 130 6.99 8.28 -8.22
C ALA A 130 8.32 9.03 -8.03
N PHE A 131 8.72 9.26 -6.79
CA PHE A 131 10.05 9.77 -6.45
C PHE A 131 11.11 8.68 -6.67
N ASP A 132 11.34 8.39 -7.94
CA ASP A 132 12.26 7.38 -8.42
C ASP A 132 13.06 7.87 -9.65
N THR A 133 13.99 7.07 -10.17
CA THR A 133 14.81 7.42 -11.34
C THR A 133 13.92 7.89 -12.48
N PHE A 134 14.28 9.00 -13.12
CA PHE A 134 13.49 9.56 -14.20
C PHE A 134 13.23 8.50 -15.30
N ASN A 135 11.96 8.35 -15.69
CA ASN A 135 11.45 7.36 -16.65
C ASN A 135 11.50 5.89 -16.22
N GLU A 136 11.94 5.56 -15.01
CA GLU A 136 11.88 4.20 -14.50
C GLU A 136 10.41 3.82 -14.19
N THR A 137 9.99 2.64 -14.64
CA THR A 137 8.69 2.08 -14.28
C THR A 137 8.84 1.29 -12.99
N VAL A 138 7.99 1.58 -12.02
CA VAL A 138 7.95 0.89 -10.73
C VAL A 138 6.51 0.50 -10.39
N VAL A 139 6.33 -0.59 -9.66
CA VAL A 139 5.06 -0.91 -9.01
C VAL A 139 5.22 -0.57 -7.53
N THR A 140 4.31 0.25 -6.99
CA THR A 140 4.46 0.79 -5.63
C THR A 140 3.12 1.34 -5.12
N HIS A 141 3.12 1.84 -3.88
CA HIS A 141 1.95 2.37 -3.19
C HIS A 141 2.34 3.51 -2.23
N GLY A 142 1.35 4.09 -1.55
CA GLY A 142 1.53 5.15 -0.54
C GLY A 142 1.12 6.54 -1.01
N GLY A 143 0.59 6.66 -2.22
CA GLY A 143 0.00 7.88 -2.76
C GLY A 143 -1.53 7.90 -2.65
N PRO A 144 -2.17 9.00 -3.09
CA PRO A 144 -3.60 9.23 -2.86
C PRO A 144 -4.50 8.71 -4.01
N THR A 145 -4.03 7.79 -4.86
CA THR A 145 -4.84 7.32 -5.99
C THR A 145 -5.93 6.35 -5.54
N LEU A 146 -6.99 6.23 -6.33
CA LEU A 146 -8.07 5.27 -6.05
C LEU A 146 -7.55 3.83 -6.03
N ASP A 147 -6.62 3.47 -6.92
CA ASP A 147 -6.02 2.13 -6.96
C ASP A 147 -5.20 1.80 -5.69
N GLU A 148 -4.66 2.82 -5.00
CA GLU A 148 -3.92 2.66 -3.74
C GLU A 148 -4.85 2.67 -2.52
N MET A 149 -5.91 3.48 -2.53
CA MET A 149 -6.74 3.75 -1.35
C MET A 149 -8.00 2.88 -1.26
N VAL A 150 -8.52 2.39 -2.39
CA VAL A 150 -9.74 1.56 -2.41
C VAL A 150 -9.33 0.09 -2.33
N VAL A 151 -9.57 -0.51 -1.16
CA VAL A 151 -9.19 -1.89 -0.84
C VAL A 151 -10.42 -2.77 -0.66
N PRO A 152 -10.31 -4.07 -0.96
CA PRO A 152 -11.42 -4.99 -0.75
C PRO A 152 -11.65 -5.21 0.76
N LEU A 153 -12.90 -5.36 1.14
CA LEU A 153 -13.31 -5.91 2.44
C LEU A 153 -14.30 -7.04 2.18
N LEU A 154 -13.83 -8.27 2.34
CA LEU A 154 -14.62 -9.47 2.13
C LEU A 154 -15.06 -10.04 3.47
N THR A 155 -16.32 -10.47 3.54
CA THR A 155 -16.83 -11.31 4.62
C THR A 155 -17.06 -12.71 4.04
N ILE A 156 -16.45 -13.72 4.65
CA ILE A 156 -16.53 -15.11 4.23
C ILE A 156 -17.21 -15.90 5.36
N THR A 157 -18.32 -16.54 5.02
CA THR A 157 -19.15 -17.34 5.92
C THR A 157 -19.55 -18.65 5.27
N VAL A 158 -19.86 -19.66 6.08
CA VAL A 158 -20.52 -20.88 5.61
C VAL A 158 -22.02 -20.63 5.61
N GLU A 159 -22.68 -20.82 4.46
CA GLU A 159 -24.14 -20.89 4.42
C GLU A 159 -24.59 -22.28 4.88
N GLU A 160 -25.45 -22.34 5.90
CA GLU A 160 -26.17 -23.56 6.21
C GLU A 160 -27.23 -23.78 5.11
N ARG A 161 -27.05 -24.84 4.32
CA ARG A 161 -28.15 -25.32 3.48
C ARG A 161 -29.13 -26.06 4.37
N ASP A 162 -30.34 -25.51 4.53
CA ASP A 162 -31.49 -26.23 5.07
C ASP A 162 -31.75 -27.45 4.18
N ASN A 163 -31.35 -28.63 4.66
CA ASN A 163 -31.80 -29.90 4.11
C ASN A 163 -33.18 -30.17 4.71
N GLY A 164 -34.21 -29.62 4.06
CA GLY A 164 -35.61 -29.88 4.39
C GLY A 164 -36.00 -31.36 4.34
#